data_AF-A0A0F9R331-F1
#
_entry.id   AF-A0A0F9R331-F1
#
_cell.length_a   1.000
_cell.length_b   1.000
_cell.length_c   1.000
_cell.angle_alpha   90.00
_cell.angle_beta   90.00
_cell.angle_gamma   90.00
#
_symmetry.space_group_name_H-M   'P 1'
#
loop_
_entity.id
_entity.type
_entity.pdbx_description
1 polymer ?
#
loop_
_entity_poly.entity_id
_entity_poly.type
_entity_poly.pdbx_seq_one_letter_code
_entity_poly.pdbx_strand_id
1 'polypeptide(L)'
;MKSDIATQDVLEGQCKMLAHSWHEAGRATFEAAYDNLDYDSVMYKKKVVPRRKYINIDEGIGGAFMVERATGNVFCIKAYGVVNRAKLVGHIDKIDGNTLRGKQFWRFR
;
A
#
# COMPACT_ATOMS: atom_id res chain seq x y z
N MET A 1 -12.15 -21.04 18.79
CA MET A 1 -11.71 -20.63 17.43
C MET A 1 -12.24 -19.22 17.09
N LYS A 2 -11.90 -18.20 17.91
CA LYS A 2 -12.31 -16.79 17.74
C LYS A 2 -11.11 -15.83 17.60
N SER A 3 -9.88 -16.36 17.73
CA SER A 3 -8.63 -15.60 17.71
C SER A 3 -8.28 -15.02 16.34
N ASP A 4 -8.63 -15.71 15.26
CA ASP A 4 -8.02 -15.42 13.94
C ASP A 4 -8.78 -14.32 13.18
N ILE A 5 -10.05 -14.07 13.50
CA ILE A 5 -10.88 -13.06 12.85
C ILE A 5 -10.52 -11.66 13.35
N ALA A 6 -10.29 -11.51 14.67
CA ALA A 6 -9.94 -10.23 15.27
C ALA A 6 -8.60 -9.69 14.74
N THR A 7 -7.61 -10.57 14.54
CA THR A 7 -6.30 -10.18 14.01
C THR A 7 -6.36 -9.75 12.54
N GLN A 8 -7.24 -10.34 11.74
CA GLN A 8 -7.41 -9.96 10.33
C GLN A 8 -8.07 -8.59 10.18
N ASP A 9 -9.07 -8.29 11.01
CA ASP A 9 -9.71 -6.97 11.05
C ASP A 9 -8.72 -5.87 11.48
N VAL A 10 -7.88 -6.15 12.48
CA VAL A 10 -6.82 -5.22 12.91
C VAL A 10 -5.83 -4.95 11.76
N LEU A 11 -5.36 -6.00 11.07
CA LEU A 11 -4.40 -5.85 9.99
C LEU A 11 -4.97 -5.06 8.81
N GLU A 12 -6.24 -5.26 8.46
CA GLU A 12 -6.92 -4.47 7.43
C GLU A 12 -7.08 -3.01 7.86
N GLY A 13 -7.37 -2.75 9.13
CA GLY A 13 -7.36 -1.40 9.71
C GLY A 13 -5.99 -0.73 9.57
N GLN A 14 -4.92 -1.44 9.91
CA GLN A 14 -3.55 -0.94 9.74
C GLN A 14 -3.20 -0.68 8.27
N CYS A 15 -3.65 -1.55 7.35
CA CYS A 15 -3.46 -1.33 5.91
C CYS A 15 -4.16 -0.06 5.44
N LYS A 16 -5.37 0.22 5.94
CA LYS A 16 -6.12 1.44 5.60
C LYS A 16 -5.40 2.69 6.12
N MET A 17 -4.90 2.65 7.35
CA MET A 17 -4.10 3.74 7.93
C MET A 17 -2.81 3.98 7.13
N LEU A 18 -2.11 2.92 6.76
CA LEU A 18 -0.88 3.01 5.96
C LEU A 18 -1.16 3.55 4.55
N ALA A 19 -2.24 3.09 3.90
CA ALA A 19 -2.65 3.60 2.59
C ALA A 19 -3.02 5.10 2.64
N HIS A 20 -3.72 5.53 3.69
CA HIS A 20 -4.05 6.94 3.90
C HIS A 20 -2.80 7.78 4.16
N SER A 21 -1.91 7.33 5.05
CA SER A 21 -0.62 8.00 5.30
C SER A 21 0.22 8.13 4.03
N TRP A 22 0.24 7.09 3.18
CA TRP A 22 0.93 7.15 1.88
C TRP A 22 0.28 8.12 0.91
N HIS A 23 -1.07 8.18 0.87
CA HIS A 23 -1.80 9.17 0.08
C HIS A 23 -1.39 10.58 0.46
N GLU A 24 -1.47 10.93 1.75
CA GLU A 24 -1.14 12.27 2.25
C GLU A 24 0.33 12.63 2.05
N ALA A 25 1.26 11.67 2.22
CA ALA A 25 2.69 11.87 1.97
C ALA A 25 3.00 12.28 0.51
N GLY A 26 2.13 11.91 -0.44
CA GLY A 26 2.26 12.27 -1.85
C GLY A 26 1.56 13.57 -2.26
N ARG A 27 0.60 14.06 -1.45
CA ARG A 27 -0.34 15.13 -1.82
C ARG A 27 0.36 16.40 -2.27
N ALA A 28 1.21 16.96 -1.41
CA ALA A 28 1.90 18.24 -1.71
C ALA A 28 2.77 18.18 -2.97
N THR A 29 3.40 17.04 -3.25
CA THR A 29 4.20 16.89 -4.49
C THR A 29 3.33 16.75 -5.72
N PHE A 30 2.18 16.08 -5.60
CA PHE A 30 1.23 15.94 -6.71
C PHE A 30 0.59 17.29 -7.05
N GLU A 31 0.07 18.00 -6.05
CA GLU A 31 -0.59 19.30 -6.23
C GLU A 31 0.38 20.39 -6.73
N ALA A 32 1.67 20.28 -6.41
CA ALA A 32 2.69 21.17 -6.98
C ALA A 32 3.05 20.84 -8.43
N ALA A 33 2.89 19.58 -8.87
CA ALA A 33 3.23 19.12 -10.20
C ALA A 33 2.07 19.22 -11.20
N TYR A 34 0.83 19.15 -10.71
CA TYR A 34 -0.38 19.13 -11.52
C TYR A 34 -1.40 20.11 -10.95
N ASP A 35 -1.75 21.13 -11.73
CA ASP A 35 -2.69 22.19 -11.36
C ASP A 35 -4.15 21.88 -11.74
N ASN A 36 -4.38 20.91 -12.63
CA ASN A 36 -5.67 20.58 -13.21
C ASN A 36 -6.16 19.14 -12.94
N LEU A 37 -5.48 18.41 -12.05
CA LEU A 37 -5.83 17.03 -11.70
C LEU A 37 -6.32 16.93 -10.26
N ASP A 38 -7.38 16.15 -10.05
CA ASP A 38 -7.88 15.83 -8.72
C ASP A 38 -7.13 14.63 -8.14
N TYR A 39 -6.28 14.88 -7.14
CA TYR A 39 -5.50 13.84 -6.45
C TYR A 39 -6.35 12.85 -5.67
N ASP A 40 -7.55 13.24 -5.23
CA ASP A 40 -8.47 12.37 -4.50
C ASP A 40 -9.35 11.52 -5.43
N SER A 41 -9.22 11.71 -6.74
CA SER A 41 -9.90 10.89 -7.76
C SER A 41 -9.46 9.42 -7.72
N VAL A 42 -10.31 8.55 -8.26
CA VAL A 42 -10.08 7.09 -8.32
C VAL A 42 -8.79 6.69 -9.04
N MET A 43 -8.19 7.58 -9.83
CA MET A 43 -6.95 7.32 -10.56
C MET A 43 -5.69 7.49 -9.72
N TYR A 44 -5.74 8.26 -8.64
CA TYR A 44 -4.58 8.57 -7.80
C TYR A 44 -4.75 8.17 -6.34
N LYS A 45 -6.00 7.95 -5.91
CA LYS A 45 -6.33 7.50 -4.56
C LYS A 45 -5.70 6.16 -4.23
N LYS A 46 -5.15 6.07 -3.02
CA LYS A 46 -4.58 4.82 -2.48
C LYS A 46 -5.72 4.00 -1.89
N LYS A 47 -5.77 2.72 -2.23
CA LYS A 47 -6.85 1.81 -1.82
C LYS A 47 -6.31 0.49 -1.30
N VAL A 48 -7.05 -0.10 -0.36
CA VAL A 48 -6.75 -1.41 0.21
C VAL A 48 -7.67 -2.43 -0.45
N VAL A 49 -7.08 -3.48 -1.02
CA VAL A 49 -7.82 -4.58 -1.66
C VAL A 49 -7.51 -5.88 -0.92
N PRO A 50 -8.38 -6.31 0.00
CA PRO A 50 -8.26 -7.59 0.68
C PRO A 50 -8.21 -8.75 -0.32
N ARG A 51 -7.23 -9.66 -0.17
CA ARG A 51 -7.20 -10.96 -0.87
C ARG A 51 -6.96 -12.08 0.12
N ARG A 52 -6.96 -13.33 -0.37
CA ARG A 52 -6.85 -14.52 0.49
C ARG A 52 -5.53 -14.58 1.27
N LYS A 53 -4.39 -14.53 0.59
CA LYS A 53 -3.07 -14.62 1.22
C LYS A 53 -2.45 -13.26 1.54
N TYR A 54 -2.84 -12.25 0.77
CA TYR A 54 -2.26 -10.92 0.82
C TYR A 54 -3.36 -9.88 0.93
N ILE A 55 -3.00 -8.69 1.41
CA ILE A 55 -3.80 -7.48 1.27
C ILE A 55 -3.03 -6.58 0.33
N ASN A 56 -3.62 -6.17 -0.79
CA ASN A 56 -2.95 -5.27 -1.70
C ASN A 56 -3.16 -3.82 -1.25
N ILE A 57 -2.11 -3.01 -1.41
CA ILE A 57 -2.18 -1.56 -1.32
C ILE A 57 -1.94 -1.05 -2.74
N ASP A 58 -3.03 -0.61 -3.36
CA ASP A 58 -3.05 -0.15 -4.75
C ASP A 58 -3.02 1.38 -4.79
N GLU A 59 -2.48 1.91 -5.88
CA GLU A 59 -2.61 3.31 -6.27
C GLU A 59 -3.45 3.37 -7.55
N GLY A 60 -4.56 4.08 -7.47
CA GLY A 60 -5.47 4.20 -8.60
C GLY A 60 -6.02 2.85 -9.04
N ILE A 61 -5.73 2.49 -10.29
CA ILE A 61 -6.11 1.20 -10.90
C ILE A 61 -5.04 0.11 -10.76
N GLY A 62 -3.84 0.43 -10.25
CA GLY A 62 -2.70 -0.48 -10.24
C GLY A 62 -2.25 -0.88 -8.83
N GLY A 63 -1.98 -2.17 -8.62
CA GLY A 63 -1.42 -2.63 -7.34
C GLY A 63 0.04 -2.24 -7.17
N ALA A 64 0.41 -1.62 -6.04
CA ALA A 64 1.78 -1.15 -5.76
C ALA A 64 2.52 -2.01 -4.73
N PHE A 65 1.86 -2.34 -3.63
CA PHE A 65 2.42 -3.14 -2.54
C PHE A 65 1.48 -4.28 -2.14
N MET A 66 2.04 -5.31 -1.51
CA MET A 66 1.28 -6.43 -0.96
C MET A 66 1.73 -6.68 0.49
N VAL A 67 0.76 -6.77 1.38
CA VAL A 67 0.95 -7.13 2.79
C VAL A 67 0.60 -8.60 2.97
N GLU A 68 1.52 -9.40 3.51
CA GLU A 68 1.26 -10.81 3.80
C GLU A 68 0.44 -10.93 5.09
N ARG A 69 -0.75 -11.55 5.01
CA ARG A 69 -1.64 -11.65 6.16
C ARG A 69 -1.07 -12.42 7.34
N ALA A 70 -0.24 -13.42 7.05
CA ALA A 70 0.35 -14.29 8.08
C ALA A 70 1.46 -13.60 8.87
N THR A 71 2.15 -12.62 8.28
CA THR A 71 3.38 -12.05 8.83
C THR A 71 3.36 -10.54 9.00
N GLY A 72 2.37 -9.83 8.45
CA GLY A 72 2.33 -8.36 8.45
C GLY A 72 3.41 -7.70 7.57
N ASN A 73 4.20 -8.49 6.84
CA ASN A 73 5.29 -7.98 6.01
C ASN A 73 4.77 -7.36 4.72
N VAL A 74 5.32 -6.21 4.36
CA VAL A 74 4.97 -5.42 3.18
C VAL A 74 6.05 -5.58 2.12
N PHE A 75 5.63 -5.96 0.93
CA PHE A 75 6.52 -6.23 -0.21
C PHE A 75 6.13 -5.35 -1.41
N CYS A 76 7.11 -5.02 -2.25
CA CYS A 76 6.85 -4.48 -3.58
C CYS A 76 6.24 -5.56 -4.50
N ILE A 77 5.61 -5.12 -5.59
CA ILE A 77 5.10 -5.99 -6.67
C ILE A 77 6.08 -5.99 -7.85
N LYS A 78 6.28 -7.14 -8.50
CA LYS A 78 7.06 -7.25 -9.76
C LYS A 78 6.23 -6.74 -10.95
N ALA A 79 5.19 -7.49 -11.29
CA ALA A 79 4.20 -7.18 -12.31
C ALA A 79 2.96 -8.06 -12.08
N TYR A 80 1.80 -7.66 -12.61
CA TYR A 80 0.57 -8.46 -12.59
C TYR A 80 0.16 -9.01 -11.20
N GLY A 81 0.45 -8.25 -10.14
CA GLY A 81 0.11 -8.65 -8.76
C GLY A 81 0.99 -9.78 -8.20
N VAL A 82 2.15 -10.04 -8.79
CA VAL A 82 3.14 -10.99 -8.27
C VAL A 82 4.02 -10.31 -7.22
N VAL A 83 4.02 -10.85 -6.00
CA VAL A 83 4.85 -10.37 -4.89
C VAL A 83 6.34 -10.47 -5.21
N ASN A 84 7.10 -9.41 -4.93
CA ASN A 84 8.54 -9.43 -5.01
C ASN A 84 9.17 -9.69 -3.64
N ARG A 85 9.38 -10.96 -3.29
CA ARG A 85 9.94 -11.35 -1.99
C ARG A 85 11.35 -10.81 -1.72
N ALA A 86 12.12 -10.50 -2.76
CA ALA A 86 13.44 -9.90 -2.63
C ALA A 86 13.37 -8.40 -2.25
N LYS A 87 12.22 -7.75 -2.49
CA LYS A 87 11.99 -6.32 -2.17
C LYS A 87 11.02 -6.22 -0.99
N LEU A 88 11.47 -6.65 0.18
CA LEU A 88 10.80 -6.39 1.46
C LEU A 88 10.94 -4.90 1.80
N VAL A 89 9.82 -4.25 2.09
CA VAL A 89 9.78 -2.85 2.54
C VAL A 89 9.92 -2.77 4.05
N GLY A 90 9.22 -3.65 4.76
CA GLY A 90 9.25 -3.74 6.23
C GLY A 90 7.99 -4.39 6.78
N HIS A 91 7.86 -4.38 8.10
CA HIS A 91 6.63 -4.82 8.79
C HIS A 91 5.63 -3.66 8.86
N ILE A 92 4.33 -3.94 8.75
CA ILE A 92 3.27 -2.93 8.71
C ILE A 92 3.28 -1.97 9.92
N ASP A 93 3.63 -2.46 11.11
CA ASP A 93 3.71 -1.64 12.33
C ASP A 93 4.91 -0.69 12.38
N LYS A 94 5.89 -0.88 11.48
CA LYS A 94 7.19 -0.19 11.51
C LYS A 94 7.40 0.75 10.33
N ILE A 95 6.47 0.79 9.40
CA ILE A 95 6.58 1.59 8.17
C ILE A 95 5.45 2.61 8.10
N ASP A 96 5.71 3.71 7.41
CA ASP A 96 4.77 4.80 7.21
C ASP A 96 4.55 5.08 5.72
N GLY A 97 3.70 6.07 5.44
CA GLY A 97 3.41 6.50 4.07
C GLY A 97 4.61 7.03 3.31
N ASN A 98 5.55 7.71 3.98
CA ASN A 98 6.78 8.21 3.35
C ASN A 98 7.69 7.08 2.90
N THR A 99 7.78 6.01 3.69
CA THR A 99 8.52 4.80 3.34
C THR A 99 7.96 4.17 2.07
N LEU A 100 6.62 4.05 1.96
CA LEU A 100 5.98 3.55 0.74
C LEU A 100 6.25 4.45 -0.46
N ARG A 101 6.07 5.76 -0.30
CA ARG A 101 6.35 6.75 -1.37
C ARG A 101 7.78 6.63 -1.90
N GLY A 102 8.77 6.51 -1.01
CA GLY A 102 10.18 6.35 -1.42
C GLY A 102 10.46 5.04 -2.19
N LYS A 103 9.68 3.99 -1.96
CA LYS A 103 9.83 2.68 -2.62
C LYS A 103 8.97 2.51 -3.86
N GLN A 104 7.96 3.35 -4.06
CA GLN A 104 7.06 3.34 -5.23
C GLN A 104 7.84 3.43 -6.56
N PHE A 105 8.94 4.19 -6.58
CA PHE A 105 9.80 4.37 -7.76
C PHE A 105 10.62 3.13 -8.13
N TRP A 106 10.71 2.11 -7.26
CA TRP A 106 11.44 0.86 -7.54
C TRP A 106 10.70 -0.08 -8.49
N ARG A 107 9.52 0.33 -8.97
CA ARG A 107 8.65 -0.39 -9.89
C ARG A 107 9.04 -0.24 -11.36
N PHE A 108 9.82 0.80 -11.69
CA PHE A 108 10.18 1.15 -13.07
C PHE A 108 11.68 1.01 -13.38
N ARG A 109 12.48 0.46 -12.45
CA ARG A 109 13.92 0.32 -12.58
C ARG A 109 14.36 -1.14 -12.52
#